data_AF-A0A3B9CYZ4-F1
#
_entry.id   AF-A0A3B9CYZ4-F1
#
_cell.length_a   1.000
_cell.length_b   1.000
_cell.length_c   1.000
_cell.angle_alpha   90.00
_cell.angle_beta   90.00
_cell.angle_gamma   90.00
#
_symmetry.space_group_name_H-M   'P 1'
#
loop_
_entity.id
_entity.type
_entity.pdbx_description
1 polymer ?
#
loop_
_entity_poly.entity_id
_entity_poly.type
_entity_poly.pdbx_seq_one_letter_code
_entity_poly.pdbx_strand_id
1 'polypeptide(L)'
;MIRATSAGTFRTNDGGKSWQQLPLNCDFDGSGPTAVCGEVVAFVPGKPKTIFAAGETMGLFRSEDGGDSWSRVVDAGNRFTAIDINPYFRNQFGDTVIHAVTCPDQFIELLGRGPSSFRASEASAFDFVSFDDGKSFRTHVERNELGYLNTLSLRCNQSVQLYGTTHGLIHTFSFGMDNCLYSTSLPLESLRPFTAIGGSVVQQQFCTRKFVQAINPETPRRLSRSDLGGDVGSWTQTKGEFPKCVLKIVPADPTNNSNGRNWWLVGEDGLYRSSDQCETFRRVGISNTR
;
A
#
# COMPACT_ATOMS: atom_id res chain seq x y z
N MET A 1 12.59 8.54 10.18
CA MET A 1 12.27 7.67 9.01
C MET A 1 12.92 6.31 9.22
N ILE A 2 12.43 5.26 8.55
CA ILE A 2 13.09 3.96 8.51
C ILE A 2 13.38 3.57 7.06
N ARG A 3 14.51 2.89 6.85
CA ARG A 3 14.88 2.21 5.62
C ARG A 3 15.11 0.73 5.91
N ALA A 4 14.57 -0.14 5.09
CA ALA A 4 14.87 -1.56 5.09
C ALA A 4 15.65 -1.93 3.82
N THR A 5 16.62 -2.82 3.94
CA THR A 5 17.49 -3.30 2.86
C THR A 5 17.94 -4.72 3.18
N SER A 6 18.61 -5.40 2.24
CA SER A 6 19.30 -6.67 2.52
C SER A 6 20.34 -6.62 3.63
N ALA A 7 20.87 -5.43 3.98
CA ALA A 7 21.76 -5.25 5.13
C ALA A 7 21.03 -5.07 6.47
N GLY A 8 19.69 -5.12 6.47
CA GLY A 8 18.83 -4.93 7.63
C GLY A 8 18.05 -3.61 7.62
N THR A 9 17.54 -3.25 8.79
CA THR A 9 16.70 -2.07 8.99
C THR A 9 17.46 -0.96 9.72
N PHE A 10 17.19 0.28 9.32
CA PHE A 10 17.90 1.44 9.80
C PHE A 10 16.91 2.57 10.09
N ARG A 11 17.15 3.32 11.16
CA ARG A 11 16.42 4.55 11.51
C ARG A 11 17.29 5.76 11.31
N THR A 12 16.68 6.84 10.84
CA THR A 12 17.26 8.18 10.85
C THR A 12 16.34 9.16 11.58
N ASN A 13 16.95 10.08 12.32
CA ASN A 13 16.31 11.18 13.03
C ASN A 13 16.69 12.57 12.46
N ASP A 14 17.55 12.61 11.44
CA ASP A 14 18.14 13.84 10.90
C ASP A 14 17.89 14.03 9.39
N GLY A 15 16.83 13.41 8.88
CA GLY A 15 16.46 13.52 7.48
C GLY A 15 17.26 12.61 6.55
N GLY A 16 17.94 11.59 7.09
CA GLY A 16 18.73 10.63 6.32
C GLY A 16 20.23 10.95 6.23
N LYS A 17 20.73 11.93 6.99
CA LYS A 17 22.16 12.28 7.04
C LYS A 17 22.96 11.23 7.81
N SER A 18 22.36 10.63 8.82
CA SER A 18 22.92 9.50 9.54
C SER A 18 21.86 8.42 9.79
N TRP A 19 22.32 7.18 9.89
CA TRP A 19 21.49 5.99 10.02
C TRP A 19 22.00 5.11 11.15
N GLN A 20 21.10 4.76 12.07
CA GLN A 20 21.34 3.80 13.14
C GLN A 20 20.69 2.46 12.75
N GLN A 21 21.47 1.38 12.80
CA GLN A 21 20.92 0.04 12.58
C GLN A 21 19.96 -0.35 13.71
N LEU A 22 18.84 -0.97 13.36
CA LEU A 22 17.84 -1.46 14.30
C LEU A 22 17.98 -2.99 14.47
N PRO A 23 17.59 -3.55 15.62
CA PRO A 23 17.72 -4.97 15.93
C PRO A 23 16.61 -5.84 15.33
N LEU A 24 15.97 -5.42 14.23
CA LEU A 24 15.02 -6.28 13.53
C LEU A 24 15.77 -7.18 12.54
N ASN A 25 15.82 -8.47 12.88
CA ASN A 25 16.30 -9.51 11.97
C ASN A 25 15.12 -10.04 11.13
N CYS A 26 15.09 -9.66 9.86
CA CYS A 26 14.02 -10.01 8.93
C CYS A 26 14.61 -10.17 7.53
N ASP A 27 13.92 -10.92 6.68
CA ASP A 27 14.35 -11.29 5.33
C ASP A 27 13.98 -10.21 4.31
N PHE A 28 14.52 -9.01 4.48
CA PHE A 28 14.46 -7.99 3.43
C PHE A 28 15.46 -8.37 2.32
N ASP A 29 15.00 -8.47 1.08
CA ASP A 29 15.82 -8.53 -0.11
C ASP A 29 16.27 -7.10 -0.52
N GLY A 30 15.33 -6.14 -0.54
CA GLY A 30 15.55 -4.75 -0.90
C GLY A 30 15.92 -4.50 -2.38
N SER A 31 16.12 -5.56 -3.18
CA SER A 31 16.51 -5.45 -4.59
C SER A 31 15.91 -6.52 -5.50
N GLY A 32 15.29 -7.55 -4.92
CA GLY A 32 14.73 -8.67 -5.66
C GLY A 32 13.41 -8.37 -6.37
N PRO A 33 12.89 -9.36 -7.12
CA PRO A 33 11.66 -9.25 -7.91
C PRO A 33 10.44 -8.77 -7.13
N THR A 34 10.40 -9.07 -5.85
CA THR A 34 9.35 -8.76 -4.86
C THR A 34 9.51 -7.40 -4.20
N ALA A 35 10.64 -6.71 -4.37
CA ALA A 35 10.94 -5.44 -3.69
C ALA A 35 9.91 -4.32 -3.95
N VAL A 36 9.06 -4.45 -4.99
CA VAL A 36 7.99 -3.45 -5.23
C VAL A 36 6.64 -3.80 -4.58
N CYS A 37 6.45 -5.06 -4.14
CA CYS A 37 5.16 -5.58 -3.63
C CYS A 37 5.29 -6.60 -2.48
N GLY A 38 6.41 -6.70 -1.77
CA GLY A 38 6.67 -7.82 -0.85
C GLY A 38 7.47 -7.46 0.40
N GLU A 39 7.66 -6.17 0.64
CA GLU A 39 8.35 -5.64 1.82
C GLU A 39 7.57 -4.42 2.30
N VAL A 40 7.25 -4.39 3.60
CA VAL A 40 6.41 -3.34 4.16
C VAL A 40 7.11 -2.69 5.34
N VAL A 41 7.08 -1.35 5.35
CA VAL A 41 7.32 -0.55 6.55
C VAL A 41 6.18 0.47 6.66
N ALA A 42 5.47 0.47 7.77
CA ALA A 42 4.35 1.37 8.01
C ALA A 42 4.43 2.00 9.39
N PHE A 43 4.05 3.28 9.50
CA PHE A 43 4.00 4.02 10.75
C PHE A 43 2.54 4.24 11.15
N VAL A 44 2.23 4.13 12.44
CA VAL A 44 0.88 4.46 12.91
C VAL A 44 0.71 5.97 13.01
N PRO A 45 -0.25 6.57 12.30
CA PRO A 45 -0.52 8.00 12.41
C PRO A 45 -0.88 8.40 13.84
N GLY A 46 -0.32 9.50 14.33
CA GLY A 46 -0.50 9.96 15.71
C GLY A 46 0.26 9.16 16.78
N LYS A 47 0.85 8.01 16.42
CA LYS A 47 1.75 7.21 17.27
C LYS A 47 3.04 6.88 16.49
N PRO A 48 3.89 7.87 16.17
CA PRO A 48 5.01 7.69 15.24
C PRO A 48 6.12 6.74 15.72
N LYS A 49 6.10 6.34 17.01
CA LYS A 49 6.98 5.29 17.54
C LYS A 49 6.42 3.88 17.32
N THR A 50 5.15 3.75 16.98
CA THR A 50 4.53 2.49 16.61
C THR A 50 4.74 2.22 15.13
N ILE A 51 5.47 1.14 14.84
CA ILE A 51 5.97 0.83 13.51
C ILE A 51 5.68 -0.63 13.20
N PHE A 52 5.22 -0.90 11.99
CA PHE A 52 5.12 -2.23 11.43
C PHE A 52 6.20 -2.45 10.40
N ALA A 53 6.76 -3.66 10.38
CA ALA A 53 7.72 -4.09 9.39
C ALA A 53 7.47 -5.55 9.02
N ALA A 54 7.52 -5.86 7.73
CA ALA A 54 7.51 -7.22 7.22
C ALA A 54 8.50 -7.31 6.06
N GLY A 55 9.41 -8.26 6.14
CA GLY A 55 10.22 -8.70 5.01
C GLY A 55 9.43 -9.65 4.13
N GLU A 56 10.15 -10.53 3.47
CA GLU A 56 9.60 -11.41 2.44
C GLU A 56 8.65 -12.48 3.00
N THR A 57 9.05 -13.19 4.06
CA THR A 57 8.32 -14.38 4.54
C THR A 57 8.35 -14.54 6.06
N MET A 58 9.14 -13.73 6.77
CA MET A 58 9.37 -13.91 8.20
C MET A 58 8.23 -13.42 9.11
N GLY A 59 7.08 -13.03 8.55
CA GLY A 59 5.91 -12.59 9.31
C GLY A 59 5.86 -11.07 9.51
N LEU A 60 4.86 -10.62 10.26
CA LEU A 60 4.64 -9.20 10.55
C LEU A 60 5.19 -8.86 11.93
N PHE A 61 6.06 -7.84 11.99
CA PHE A 61 6.66 -7.34 13.22
C PHE A 61 6.10 -5.97 13.56
N ARG A 62 5.98 -5.71 14.87
CA ARG A 62 5.55 -4.45 15.46
C ARG A 62 6.58 -3.96 16.47
N SER A 63 6.88 -2.67 16.42
CA SER A 63 7.63 -1.95 17.46
C SER A 63 6.74 -0.87 18.06
N GLU A 64 6.91 -0.57 19.35
CA GLU A 64 6.24 0.55 20.05
C GLU A 64 7.20 1.68 20.44
N ASP A 65 8.49 1.46 20.29
CA ASP A 65 9.55 2.35 20.80
C ASP A 65 10.36 3.00 19.66
N GLY A 66 9.84 2.98 18.43
CA GLY A 66 10.50 3.57 17.28
C GLY A 66 11.58 2.67 16.67
N GLY A 67 11.46 1.36 16.87
CA GLY A 67 12.29 0.32 16.28
C GLY A 67 13.43 -0.17 17.16
N ASP A 68 13.49 0.25 18.43
CA ASP A 68 14.53 -0.19 19.37
C ASP A 68 14.26 -1.63 19.85
N SER A 69 12.99 -2.05 19.90
CA SER A 69 12.57 -3.43 20.10
C SER A 69 11.40 -3.82 19.19
N TRP A 70 11.28 -5.12 18.90
CA TRP A 70 10.29 -5.67 17.96
C TRP A 70 9.63 -6.91 18.53
N SER A 71 8.33 -7.03 18.30
CA SER A 71 7.52 -8.20 18.60
C SER A 71 6.87 -8.70 17.32
N ARG A 72 6.88 -10.01 17.09
CA ARG A 72 6.14 -10.64 15.99
C ARG A 72 4.66 -10.66 16.34
N VAL A 73 3.80 -10.16 15.45
CA VAL A 73 2.34 -10.08 15.62
C VAL A 73 1.57 -10.95 14.62
N VAL A 74 2.22 -11.37 13.53
CA VAL A 74 1.75 -12.46 12.66
C VAL A 74 2.93 -13.38 12.36
N ASP A 75 2.67 -14.68 12.36
CA ASP A 75 3.70 -15.70 12.15
C ASP A 75 4.27 -15.71 10.73
N ALA A 76 5.40 -16.41 10.57
CA ALA A 76 6.06 -16.59 9.28
C ALA A 76 5.20 -17.40 8.31
N GLY A 77 5.56 -17.35 7.03
CA GLY A 77 4.93 -18.13 5.95
C GLY A 77 4.13 -17.28 4.97
N ASN A 78 3.74 -16.08 5.39
CA ASN A 78 3.02 -15.10 4.59
C ASN A 78 3.95 -14.04 4.00
N ARG A 79 3.62 -13.60 2.79
CA ARG A 79 4.24 -12.44 2.13
C ARG A 79 3.32 -11.24 2.19
N PHE A 80 3.68 -10.28 3.04
CA PHE A 80 2.91 -9.03 3.20
C PHE A 80 3.23 -8.07 2.06
N THR A 81 2.20 -7.54 1.42
CA THR A 81 2.34 -6.66 0.24
C THR A 81 1.89 -5.22 0.51
N ALA A 82 0.98 -5.05 1.47
CA ALA A 82 0.55 -3.74 1.95
C ALA A 82 -0.03 -3.81 3.37
N ILE A 83 0.07 -2.69 4.07
CA ILE A 83 -0.63 -2.43 5.32
C ILE A 83 -1.37 -1.11 5.16
N ASP A 84 -2.67 -1.11 5.41
CA ASP A 84 -3.49 0.10 5.47
C ASP A 84 -3.73 0.48 6.94
N ILE A 85 -3.35 1.72 7.28
CA ILE A 85 -3.53 2.31 8.61
C ILE A 85 -4.21 3.65 8.43
N ASN A 86 -5.54 3.68 8.56
CA ASN A 86 -6.31 4.87 8.31
C ASN A 86 -6.39 5.76 9.58
N PRO A 87 -5.80 6.96 9.57
CA PRO A 87 -5.79 7.85 10.75
C PRO A 87 -7.18 8.31 11.18
N TYR A 88 -8.15 8.30 10.27
CA TYR A 88 -9.50 8.82 10.50
C TYR A 88 -10.44 7.77 11.06
N PHE A 89 -10.08 6.51 10.90
CA PHE A 89 -10.93 5.43 11.29
C PHE A 89 -10.44 4.79 12.58
N ARG A 90 -11.26 4.92 13.62
CA ARG A 90 -11.06 4.29 14.93
C ARG A 90 -12.29 3.48 15.26
N ASN A 91 -12.10 2.34 15.91
CA ASN A 91 -13.19 1.57 16.46
C ASN A 91 -13.89 2.35 17.61
N GLN A 92 -14.94 1.78 18.18
CA GLN A 92 -15.68 2.39 19.30
C GLN A 92 -14.84 2.63 20.58
N PHE A 93 -13.69 1.97 20.71
CA PHE A 93 -12.75 2.10 21.82
C PHE A 93 -11.64 3.12 21.56
N GLY A 94 -11.60 3.72 20.36
CA GLY A 94 -10.59 4.70 19.97
C GLY A 94 -9.30 4.10 19.40
N ASP A 95 -9.25 2.79 19.20
CA ASP A 95 -8.11 2.10 18.59
C ASP A 95 -8.21 2.15 17.06
N THR A 96 -7.05 2.21 16.41
CA THR A 96 -6.92 2.19 14.96
C THR A 96 -7.23 0.79 14.45
N VAL A 97 -8.02 0.71 13.39
CA VAL A 97 -8.20 -0.54 12.65
C VAL A 97 -7.19 -0.62 11.53
N ILE A 98 -6.49 -1.76 11.47
CA ILE A 98 -5.35 -1.97 10.58
C ILE A 98 -5.62 -3.21 9.74
N HIS A 99 -5.44 -3.08 8.43
CA HIS A 99 -5.48 -4.20 7.50
C HIS A 99 -4.07 -4.50 6.99
N ALA A 100 -3.70 -5.76 6.97
CA ALA A 100 -2.42 -6.23 6.46
C ALA A 100 -2.70 -7.36 5.47
N VAL A 101 -2.38 -7.13 4.19
CA VAL A 101 -2.77 -8.04 3.11
C VAL A 101 -1.56 -8.77 2.54
N THR A 102 -1.81 -9.99 2.03
CA THR A 102 -0.77 -10.88 1.54
C THR A 102 -1.00 -11.35 0.11
N CYS A 103 0.08 -11.76 -0.56
CA CYS A 103 0.05 -12.34 -1.90
C CYS A 103 0.90 -13.62 -1.93
N PRO A 104 0.29 -14.78 -2.25
CA PRO A 104 1.01 -16.02 -2.48
C PRO A 104 2.03 -15.91 -3.62
N ASP A 105 3.14 -16.63 -3.50
CA ASP A 105 4.23 -16.58 -4.48
C ASP A 105 3.78 -16.93 -5.91
N GLN A 106 2.83 -17.86 -6.07
CA GLN A 106 2.28 -18.23 -7.38
C GLN A 106 1.66 -17.05 -8.14
N PHE A 107 1.18 -16.02 -7.42
CA PHE A 107 0.60 -14.83 -8.01
C PHE A 107 1.59 -13.65 -8.09
N ILE A 108 2.66 -13.66 -7.30
CA ILE A 108 3.73 -12.66 -7.39
C ILE A 108 4.41 -12.69 -8.76
N GLU A 109 4.57 -13.87 -9.36
CA GLU A 109 5.16 -14.03 -10.69
C GLU A 109 4.37 -13.27 -11.79
N LEU A 110 3.07 -13.02 -11.58
CA LEU A 110 2.24 -12.22 -12.50
C LEU A 110 2.70 -10.76 -12.61
N LEU A 111 3.52 -10.28 -11.68
CA LEU A 111 4.15 -8.95 -11.76
C LEU A 111 5.22 -8.89 -12.87
N GLY A 112 5.66 -10.04 -13.41
CA GLY A 112 6.60 -10.12 -14.53
C GLY A 112 8.04 -9.73 -14.16
N ARG A 113 8.41 -9.85 -12.89
CA ARG A 113 9.74 -9.44 -12.37
C ARG A 113 10.69 -10.59 -12.09
N GLY A 114 10.28 -11.82 -12.38
CA GLY A 114 11.01 -13.05 -12.04
C GLY A 114 10.51 -13.70 -10.75
N PRO A 115 11.02 -14.89 -10.41
CA PRO A 115 10.60 -15.63 -9.22
C PRO A 115 11.10 -14.96 -7.94
N SER A 116 10.37 -15.13 -6.85
CA SER A 116 10.81 -14.66 -5.54
C SER A 116 12.10 -15.34 -5.08
N SER A 117 12.99 -14.59 -4.43
CA SER A 117 14.22 -15.11 -3.78
C SER A 117 13.89 -15.92 -2.51
N PHE A 118 12.76 -15.65 -1.87
CA PHE A 118 12.29 -16.31 -0.64
C PHE A 118 10.93 -16.97 -0.88
N ARG A 119 10.71 -18.16 -0.32
CA ARG A 119 9.46 -18.91 -0.55
C ARG A 119 8.48 -18.73 0.60
N ALA A 120 7.35 -18.11 0.32
CA ALA A 120 6.20 -18.15 1.20
C ALA A 120 5.66 -19.59 1.27
N SER A 121 5.25 -20.04 2.45
CA SER A 121 4.65 -21.36 2.64
C SER A 121 3.15 -21.35 2.39
N GLU A 122 2.51 -20.19 2.54
CA GLU A 122 1.08 -20.04 2.36
C GLU A 122 0.68 -19.99 0.88
N ALA A 123 -0.26 -20.85 0.50
CA ALA A 123 -0.83 -20.91 -0.84
C ALA A 123 -2.03 -19.96 -1.01
N SER A 124 -2.64 -19.55 0.11
CA SER A 124 -3.79 -18.65 0.16
C SER A 124 -3.34 -17.21 0.41
N ALA A 125 -4.07 -16.25 -0.18
CA ALA A 125 -3.96 -14.84 0.13
C ALA A 125 -4.86 -14.50 1.31
N PHE A 126 -4.37 -13.63 2.19
CA PHE A 126 -5.06 -13.24 3.40
C PHE A 126 -5.23 -11.72 3.48
N ASP A 127 -6.34 -11.30 4.07
CA ASP A 127 -6.46 -10.00 4.72
C ASP A 127 -6.49 -10.25 6.23
N PHE A 128 -5.47 -9.79 6.94
CA PHE A 128 -5.42 -9.79 8.39
C PHE A 128 -5.93 -8.46 8.92
N VAL A 129 -6.81 -8.51 9.92
CA VAL A 129 -7.33 -7.30 10.57
C VAL A 129 -6.91 -7.23 12.02
N SER A 130 -6.58 -6.03 12.47
CA SER A 130 -6.43 -5.68 13.88
C SER A 130 -7.45 -4.61 14.27
N PHE A 131 -8.00 -4.76 15.48
CA PHE A 131 -8.88 -3.78 16.12
C PHE A 131 -8.27 -3.20 17.40
N ASP A 132 -6.97 -3.38 17.64
CA ASP A 132 -6.30 -3.05 18.90
C ASP A 132 -4.94 -2.34 18.69
N ASP A 133 -4.88 -1.45 17.69
CA ASP A 133 -3.65 -0.77 17.25
C ASP A 133 -2.52 -1.73 16.82
N GLY A 134 -2.91 -2.87 16.25
CA GLY A 134 -2.02 -3.91 15.73
C GLY A 134 -1.29 -4.70 16.79
N LYS A 135 -1.77 -4.71 18.05
CA LYS A 135 -1.21 -5.58 19.09
C LYS A 135 -1.51 -7.05 18.79
N SER A 136 -2.67 -7.32 18.21
CA SER A 136 -3.04 -8.64 17.68
C SER A 136 -3.70 -8.53 16.32
N PHE A 137 -3.49 -9.56 15.50
CA PHE A 137 -4.13 -9.71 14.20
C PHE A 137 -4.89 -11.02 14.15
N ARG A 138 -6.01 -11.00 13.43
CA ARG A 138 -6.77 -12.21 13.10
C ARG A 138 -6.99 -12.28 11.59
N THR A 139 -7.07 -13.49 11.07
CA THR A 139 -7.52 -13.71 9.69
C THR A 139 -8.93 -13.16 9.54
N HIS A 140 -9.10 -12.24 8.59
CA HIS A 140 -10.37 -11.64 8.26
C HIS A 140 -10.98 -12.25 7.00
N VAL A 141 -10.15 -12.42 5.97
CA VAL A 141 -10.51 -13.05 4.70
C VAL A 141 -9.36 -13.94 4.23
N GLU A 142 -9.71 -15.09 3.65
CA GLU A 142 -8.78 -16.01 2.97
C GLU A 142 -9.29 -16.27 1.55
N ARG A 143 -8.39 -16.28 0.55
CA ARG A 143 -8.71 -16.54 -0.86
C ARG A 143 -7.60 -17.32 -1.54
N ASN A 144 -7.96 -18.22 -2.44
CA ASN A 144 -7.00 -19.12 -3.12
C ASN A 144 -6.86 -18.78 -4.61
N GLU A 145 -7.80 -18.01 -5.13
CA GLU A 145 -7.94 -17.67 -6.54
C GLU A 145 -7.24 -16.36 -6.93
N LEU A 146 -6.74 -15.57 -5.97
CA LEU A 146 -6.02 -14.33 -6.21
C LEU A 146 -5.03 -14.01 -5.11
N GLY A 147 -4.21 -12.98 -5.33
CA GLY A 147 -3.35 -12.37 -4.31
C GLY A 147 -3.68 -10.88 -4.12
N TYR A 148 -3.56 -10.39 -2.89
CA TYR A 148 -3.71 -8.97 -2.58
C TYR A 148 -2.36 -8.26 -2.69
N LEU A 149 -2.32 -7.15 -3.43
CA LEU A 149 -1.11 -6.36 -3.70
C LEU A 149 -1.15 -4.97 -3.06
N ASN A 150 -2.35 -4.46 -2.79
CA ASN A 150 -2.54 -3.19 -2.12
C ASN A 150 -3.92 -3.15 -1.44
N THR A 151 -4.10 -2.28 -0.46
CA THR A 151 -5.36 -2.07 0.26
C THR A 151 -5.52 -0.60 0.64
N LEU A 152 -6.77 -0.15 0.69
CA LEU A 152 -7.13 1.21 1.09
C LEU A 152 -8.56 1.23 1.66
N SER A 153 -8.68 1.71 2.89
CA SER A 153 -9.97 2.03 3.51
C SER A 153 -10.45 3.43 3.13
N LEU A 154 -11.76 3.54 2.94
CA LEU A 154 -12.39 4.83 2.65
C LEU A 154 -12.87 5.49 3.94
N ARG A 155 -12.65 6.80 4.04
CA ARG A 155 -13.00 7.64 5.21
C ARG A 155 -14.46 7.47 5.68
N CYS A 156 -15.41 7.27 4.78
CA CYS A 156 -16.84 7.28 5.13
C CYS A 156 -17.31 6.07 5.92
N ASN A 157 -16.67 4.92 5.78
CA ASN A 157 -17.18 3.69 6.35
C ASN A 157 -16.09 2.61 6.39
N GLN A 158 -15.84 2.09 7.60
CA GLN A 158 -14.96 0.94 7.87
C GLN A 158 -15.32 -0.32 7.10
N SER A 159 -16.59 -0.46 6.73
CA SER A 159 -17.04 -1.57 5.91
C SER A 159 -16.57 -1.44 4.45
N VAL A 160 -16.04 -0.29 4.04
CA VAL A 160 -15.66 -0.02 2.66
C VAL A 160 -14.15 -0.06 2.46
N GLN A 161 -13.69 -1.20 1.93
CA GLN A 161 -12.30 -1.42 1.53
C GLN A 161 -12.18 -1.51 0.01
N LEU A 162 -11.05 -1.03 -0.50
CA LEU A 162 -10.63 -1.23 -1.88
C LEU A 162 -9.31 -2.01 -1.88
N TYR A 163 -9.32 -3.16 -2.53
CA TYR A 163 -8.15 -4.00 -2.70
C TYR A 163 -7.65 -3.95 -4.13
N GLY A 164 -6.34 -3.76 -4.26
CA GLY A 164 -5.60 -4.03 -5.49
C GLY A 164 -5.20 -5.49 -5.47
N THR A 165 -5.62 -6.24 -6.48
CA THR A 165 -5.37 -7.68 -6.54
C THR A 165 -4.64 -8.06 -7.81
N THR A 166 -4.23 -9.32 -7.90
CA THR A 166 -3.69 -9.91 -9.13
C THR A 166 -4.73 -10.04 -10.24
N HIS A 167 -6.02 -9.91 -9.92
CA HIS A 167 -7.15 -10.04 -10.83
C HIS A 167 -8.03 -8.79 -10.84
N GLY A 168 -7.41 -7.62 -10.83
CA GLY A 168 -8.12 -6.35 -10.86
C GLY A 168 -8.40 -5.74 -9.48
N LEU A 169 -9.41 -4.88 -9.43
CA LEU A 169 -9.84 -4.19 -8.23
C LEU A 169 -11.05 -4.87 -7.61
N ILE A 170 -10.97 -5.08 -6.30
CA ILE A 170 -12.07 -5.62 -5.51
C ILE A 170 -12.49 -4.56 -4.52
N HIS A 171 -13.79 -4.30 -4.47
CA HIS A 171 -14.36 -3.48 -3.42
C HIS A 171 -15.27 -4.33 -2.54
N THR A 172 -15.39 -3.89 -1.30
CA THR A 172 -16.32 -4.48 -0.33
C THR A 172 -17.10 -3.36 0.35
N PHE A 173 -18.32 -3.67 0.78
CA PHE A 173 -19.13 -2.80 1.64
C PHE A 173 -19.40 -3.43 3.02
N SER A 174 -18.76 -4.56 3.31
CA SER A 174 -19.00 -5.39 4.49
C SER A 174 -17.67 -5.84 5.12
N PHE A 175 -16.71 -4.90 5.24
CA PHE A 175 -15.37 -5.14 5.80
C PHE A 175 -14.52 -6.15 5.03
N GLY A 176 -14.84 -6.52 3.81
CA GLY A 176 -14.14 -7.57 3.05
C GLY A 176 -14.91 -8.89 2.99
N MET A 177 -16.03 -9.00 3.71
CA MET A 177 -16.87 -10.20 3.70
C MET A 177 -17.69 -10.34 2.40
N ASP A 178 -18.23 -9.23 1.89
CA ASP A 178 -18.87 -9.19 0.58
C ASP A 178 -17.89 -8.65 -0.45
N ASN A 179 -17.53 -9.47 -1.43
CA ASN A 179 -16.57 -9.11 -2.46
C ASN A 179 -17.28 -8.98 -3.80
N CYS A 180 -17.30 -7.77 -4.33
CA CYS A 180 -17.73 -7.54 -5.69
C CYS A 180 -16.51 -7.14 -6.51
N LEU A 181 -16.26 -7.88 -7.59
CA LEU A 181 -15.36 -7.41 -8.63
C LEU A 181 -15.91 -6.05 -9.09
N TYR A 182 -15.07 -5.02 -9.07
CA TYR A 182 -15.50 -3.67 -9.45
C TYR A 182 -16.03 -3.70 -10.89
N SER A 183 -17.32 -3.38 -11.07
CA SER A 183 -18.06 -3.70 -12.29
C SER A 183 -17.53 -2.94 -13.52
N THR A 184 -16.95 -3.70 -14.47
CA THR A 184 -17.21 -3.74 -15.93
C THR A 184 -17.52 -2.48 -16.75
N SER A 185 -17.37 -1.25 -16.25
CA SER A 185 -17.58 -0.02 -17.05
C SER A 185 -16.35 0.48 -17.80
N LEU A 186 -15.20 -0.19 -17.67
CA LEU A 186 -13.95 0.24 -18.30
C LEU A 186 -13.32 -0.92 -19.07
N PRO A 187 -13.30 -0.91 -20.42
CA PRO A 187 -12.58 -1.93 -21.15
C PRO A 187 -11.07 -1.81 -20.81
N LEU A 188 -10.47 -2.96 -20.43
CA LEU A 188 -9.06 -3.36 -20.63
C LEU A 188 -8.06 -3.39 -19.45
N GLU A 189 -8.45 -3.24 -18.18
CA GLU A 189 -7.49 -3.42 -17.06
C GLU A 189 -7.93 -4.37 -15.95
N SER A 190 -9.20 -4.82 -15.91
CA SER A 190 -9.75 -5.61 -14.79
C SER A 190 -9.13 -7.00 -14.58
N LEU A 191 -8.29 -7.48 -15.49
CA LEU A 191 -7.57 -8.76 -15.36
C LEU A 191 -6.07 -8.57 -15.14
N ARG A 192 -5.61 -7.34 -14.90
CA ARG A 192 -4.21 -7.01 -14.63
C ARG A 192 -3.98 -6.83 -13.13
N PRO A 193 -2.76 -7.06 -12.63
CA PRO A 193 -2.43 -6.77 -11.25
C PRO A 193 -2.48 -5.26 -10.94
N PHE A 194 -3.09 -4.88 -9.81
CA PHE A 194 -3.11 -3.49 -9.33
C PHE A 194 -2.21 -3.32 -8.12
N THR A 195 -1.05 -2.69 -8.33
CA THR A 195 -0.06 -2.42 -7.28
C THR A 195 -0.21 -1.01 -6.70
N ALA A 196 -0.77 -0.08 -7.48
CA ALA A 196 -0.83 1.33 -7.15
C ALA A 196 -2.27 1.77 -6.84
N ILE A 197 -2.53 2.04 -5.55
CA ILE A 197 -3.77 2.63 -5.05
C ILE A 197 -3.39 3.82 -4.16
N GLY A 198 -4.10 4.93 -4.31
CA GLY A 198 -3.93 6.10 -3.45
C GLY A 198 -5.27 6.76 -3.16
N GLY A 199 -5.51 7.06 -1.89
CA GLY A 199 -6.71 7.74 -1.41
C GLY A 199 -6.36 9.06 -0.73
N SER A 200 -7.16 10.11 -0.96
CA SER A 200 -7.07 11.37 -0.23
C SER A 200 -8.44 11.82 0.26
N VAL A 201 -8.46 12.41 1.45
CA VAL A 201 -9.59 13.16 1.94
C VAL A 201 -9.65 14.50 1.21
N VAL A 202 -10.82 14.85 0.68
CA VAL A 202 -11.05 16.15 0.04
C VAL A 202 -12.07 16.92 0.86
N GLN A 203 -11.61 17.92 1.63
CA GLN A 203 -12.49 18.81 2.41
C GLN A 203 -13.46 18.06 3.36
N GLN A 204 -14.70 18.56 3.49
CA GLN A 204 -15.77 17.91 4.26
C GLN A 204 -16.46 16.77 3.51
N GLN A 205 -15.98 16.37 2.32
CA GLN A 205 -16.60 15.25 1.64
C GLN A 205 -16.44 13.96 2.45
N PHE A 206 -17.54 13.22 2.53
CA PHE A 206 -17.58 11.90 3.17
C PHE A 206 -16.69 10.91 2.41
N CYS A 207 -16.50 11.10 1.10
CA CYS A 207 -15.79 10.16 0.24
C CYS A 207 -14.32 10.53 0.05
N THR A 208 -13.51 9.48 -0.16
CA THR A 208 -12.09 9.59 -0.50
C THR A 208 -11.96 9.71 -2.01
N ARG A 209 -11.21 10.71 -2.50
CA ARG A 209 -10.73 10.75 -3.88
C ARG A 209 -9.70 9.64 -4.04
N LYS A 210 -9.90 8.79 -5.04
CA LYS A 210 -9.06 7.61 -5.28
C LYS A 210 -8.42 7.70 -6.65
N PHE A 211 -7.15 7.33 -6.71
CA PHE A 211 -6.45 7.04 -7.95
C PHE A 211 -5.92 5.61 -7.92
N VAL A 212 -6.05 4.93 -9.05
CA VAL A 212 -5.57 3.55 -9.22
C VAL A 212 -4.88 3.39 -10.56
N GLN A 213 -3.89 2.50 -10.60
CA GLN A 213 -3.24 2.07 -11.83
C GLN A 213 -2.83 0.59 -11.75
N ALA A 214 -3.07 -0.15 -12.83
CA ALA A 214 -2.52 -1.49 -12.99
C ALA A 214 -1.01 -1.44 -13.27
N ILE A 215 -0.30 -2.52 -12.93
CA ILE A 215 1.05 -2.74 -13.45
C ILE A 215 0.97 -2.98 -14.96
N ASN A 216 1.89 -2.39 -15.73
CA ASN A 216 1.94 -2.51 -17.20
C ASN A 216 0.55 -2.30 -17.87
N PRO A 217 -0.07 -1.11 -17.71
CA PRO A 217 -1.39 -0.84 -18.27
C PRO A 217 -1.33 -0.80 -19.80
N GLU A 218 -2.42 -1.19 -20.48
CA GLU A 218 -2.50 -1.15 -21.94
C GLU A 218 -2.39 0.26 -22.52
N THR A 219 -2.89 1.23 -21.77
CA THR A 219 -2.72 2.64 -22.06
C THR A 219 -1.79 3.25 -21.01
N PRO A 220 -0.48 3.35 -21.29
CA PRO A 220 0.46 4.01 -20.40
C PRO A 220 0.03 5.44 -20.06
N ARG A 221 0.40 5.90 -18.86
CA ARG A 221 0.13 7.28 -18.36
C ARG A 221 -1.34 7.59 -18.09
N ARG A 222 -2.19 6.58 -18.05
CA ARG A 222 -3.60 6.70 -17.70
C ARG A 222 -3.81 6.35 -16.22
N LEU A 223 -4.45 7.22 -15.46
CA LEU A 223 -4.88 6.94 -14.09
C LEU A 223 -6.40 6.90 -14.04
N SER A 224 -6.96 5.88 -13.39
CA SER A 224 -8.39 5.87 -13.08
C SER A 224 -8.62 6.71 -11.83
N ARG A 225 -9.57 7.64 -11.92
CA ARG A 225 -9.93 8.56 -10.84
C ARG A 225 -11.39 8.34 -10.44
N SER A 226 -11.63 8.20 -9.14
CA SER A 226 -12.98 8.20 -8.58
C SER A 226 -13.09 9.23 -7.45
N ASP A 227 -14.06 10.13 -7.55
CA ASP A 227 -14.30 11.20 -6.57
C ASP A 227 -15.45 10.90 -5.60
N LEU A 228 -16.25 9.85 -5.86
CA LEU A 228 -17.55 9.62 -5.18
C LEU A 228 -17.65 8.27 -4.46
N GLY A 229 -16.60 7.80 -3.80
CA GLY A 229 -16.70 6.63 -2.90
C GLY A 229 -17.03 5.28 -3.56
N GLY A 230 -17.56 5.25 -4.78
CA GLY A 230 -17.94 4.07 -5.56
C GLY A 230 -18.29 4.42 -7.02
N ASP A 231 -17.99 3.45 -7.88
CA ASP A 231 -18.41 3.17 -9.28
C ASP A 231 -18.28 4.19 -10.42
N VAL A 232 -18.01 5.48 -10.18
CA VAL A 232 -17.78 6.43 -11.28
C VAL A 232 -16.30 6.74 -11.43
N GLY A 233 -15.64 5.94 -12.26
CA GLY A 233 -14.27 6.17 -12.71
C GLY A 233 -14.25 7.10 -13.93
N SER A 234 -13.49 8.19 -13.87
CA SER A 234 -13.06 8.90 -15.07
C SER A 234 -11.59 8.58 -15.33
N TRP A 235 -11.26 8.20 -16.55
CA TRP A 235 -9.85 8.07 -16.94
C TRP A 235 -9.29 9.47 -17.18
N THR A 236 -8.24 9.81 -16.44
CA THR A 236 -7.46 11.02 -16.73
C THR A 236 -6.20 10.61 -17.45
N GLN A 237 -6.05 11.04 -18.70
CA GLN A 237 -4.77 10.94 -19.41
C GLN A 237 -3.86 12.02 -18.83
N THR A 238 -2.81 11.58 -18.15
CA THR A 238 -1.88 12.50 -17.49
C THR A 238 -0.92 13.14 -18.50
N LYS A 239 -0.53 14.38 -18.23
CA LYS A 239 0.42 15.17 -19.03
C LYS A 239 1.75 15.31 -18.31
N GLY A 240 2.77 15.76 -19.04
CA GLY A 240 4.11 16.00 -18.49
C GLY A 240 4.96 14.73 -18.40
N GLU A 241 5.84 14.69 -17.39
CA GLU A 241 6.69 13.54 -17.12
C GLU A 241 5.92 12.51 -16.30
N PHE A 242 5.95 11.25 -16.71
CA PHE A 242 5.23 10.17 -16.04
C PHE A 242 6.14 8.93 -15.93
N PRO A 243 6.13 8.21 -14.80
CA PRO A 243 6.97 7.02 -14.62
C PRO A 243 6.64 5.92 -15.62
N LYS A 244 7.59 5.02 -15.88
CA LYS A 244 7.34 3.84 -16.72
C LYS A 244 6.29 2.92 -16.11
N CYS A 245 6.37 2.72 -14.80
CA CYS A 245 5.43 1.96 -14.00
C CYS A 245 5.20 2.70 -12.67
N VAL A 246 3.94 2.89 -12.28
CA VAL A 246 3.60 3.42 -10.95
C VAL A 246 3.54 2.26 -9.95
N LEU A 247 4.24 2.42 -8.84
CA LEU A 247 4.29 1.45 -7.75
C LEU A 247 3.34 1.86 -6.61
N LYS A 248 3.32 3.15 -6.27
CA LYS A 248 2.44 3.70 -5.21
C LYS A 248 1.95 5.10 -5.61
N ILE A 249 0.74 5.42 -5.17
CA ILE A 249 0.12 6.73 -5.32
C ILE A 249 -0.18 7.25 -3.91
N VAL A 250 0.29 8.45 -3.57
CA VAL A 250 0.19 8.98 -2.21
C VAL A 250 -0.29 10.43 -2.25
N PRO A 251 -1.28 10.83 -1.43
CA PRO A 251 -1.59 12.24 -1.27
C PRO A 251 -0.41 12.99 -0.64
N ALA A 252 -0.11 14.19 -1.14
CA ALA A 252 0.96 15.01 -0.57
C ALA A 252 0.58 15.63 0.78
N ASP A 253 -0.72 15.81 1.01
CA ASP A 253 -1.29 16.23 2.29
C ASP A 253 -2.38 15.22 2.67
N PRO A 254 -2.10 14.32 3.63
CA PRO A 254 -3.06 13.33 4.06
C PRO A 254 -4.08 13.90 5.06
N THR A 255 -3.97 15.17 5.48
CA THR A 255 -4.84 15.76 6.52
C THR A 255 -6.25 16.08 6.02
N ASN A 256 -7.19 16.26 6.96
CA ASN A 256 -8.57 16.69 6.65
C ASN A 256 -8.65 18.08 6.01
N ASN A 257 -7.58 18.88 6.13
CA ASN A 257 -7.49 20.22 5.52
C ASN A 257 -7.00 20.17 4.07
N SER A 258 -6.64 18.98 3.57
CA SER A 258 -6.18 18.79 2.21
C SER A 258 -7.23 19.26 1.21
N ASN A 259 -6.76 20.02 0.21
CA ASN A 259 -7.57 20.40 -0.94
C ASN A 259 -7.69 19.27 -1.99
N GLY A 260 -7.04 18.12 -1.75
CA GLY A 260 -7.10 16.95 -2.63
C GLY A 260 -6.38 17.10 -3.97
N ARG A 261 -5.58 18.16 -4.16
CA ARG A 261 -4.92 18.48 -5.44
C ARG A 261 -3.50 17.98 -5.57
N ASN A 262 -2.80 17.81 -4.45
CA ASN A 262 -1.37 17.50 -4.46
C ASN A 262 -1.14 16.00 -4.25
N TRP A 263 -0.37 15.39 -5.15
CA TRP A 263 -0.14 13.95 -5.18
C TRP A 263 1.29 13.62 -5.55
N TRP A 264 1.75 12.49 -5.04
CA TRP A 264 3.03 11.88 -5.35
C TRP A 264 2.81 10.53 -6.04
N LEU A 265 3.60 10.27 -7.07
CA LEU A 265 3.78 8.93 -7.62
C LEU A 265 5.17 8.45 -7.29
N VAL A 266 5.25 7.25 -6.71
CA VAL A 266 6.48 6.48 -6.65
C VAL A 266 6.46 5.57 -7.87
N GLY A 267 7.35 5.82 -8.82
CA GLY A 267 7.59 4.95 -9.95
C GLY A 267 8.87 4.15 -9.77
N GLU A 268 9.06 3.12 -10.59
CA GLU A 268 10.32 2.37 -10.64
C GLU A 268 11.53 3.25 -10.95
N ASP A 269 11.33 4.30 -11.74
CA ASP A 269 12.37 5.18 -12.26
C ASP A 269 12.44 6.53 -11.52
N GLY A 270 11.67 6.71 -10.44
CA GLY A 270 11.83 7.85 -9.54
C GLY A 270 10.55 8.35 -8.91
N LEU A 271 10.64 9.55 -8.32
CA LEU A 271 9.56 10.23 -7.64
C LEU A 271 8.98 11.33 -8.51
N TYR A 272 7.66 11.42 -8.59
CA TYR A 272 6.94 12.40 -9.41
C TYR A 272 5.90 13.13 -8.57
N ARG A 273 5.68 14.40 -8.85
CA ARG A 273 4.72 15.25 -8.13
C ARG A 273 3.71 15.87 -9.09
N SER A 274 2.45 15.87 -8.67
CA SER A 274 1.37 16.67 -9.26
C SER A 274 0.82 17.64 -8.20
N SER A 275 0.38 18.81 -8.66
CA SER A 275 -0.29 19.84 -7.85
C SER A 275 -1.68 20.22 -8.38
N ASP A 276 -2.12 19.49 -9.40
CA ASP A 276 -3.30 19.76 -10.22
C ASP A 276 -4.17 18.49 -10.35
N GLN A 277 -4.34 17.75 -9.26
CA GLN A 277 -5.24 16.58 -9.20
C GLN A 277 -4.81 15.44 -10.13
N CYS A 278 -3.51 15.16 -10.21
CA CYS A 278 -2.91 14.16 -11.08
C CYS A 278 -3.11 14.43 -12.58
N GLU A 279 -3.40 15.68 -12.98
CA GLU A 279 -3.50 16.04 -14.40
C GLU A 279 -2.11 16.19 -15.05
N THR A 280 -1.16 16.81 -14.35
CA THR A 280 0.22 17.00 -14.83
C THR A 280 1.22 16.54 -13.77
N PHE A 281 2.18 15.72 -14.21
CA PHE A 281 3.29 15.29 -13.36
C PHE A 281 4.62 15.89 -13.81
N ARG A 282 5.50 16.10 -12.83
CA ARG A 282 6.90 16.47 -13.02
C ARG A 282 7.77 15.55 -12.21
N ARG A 283 8.91 15.14 -12.77
CA ARG A 283 9.88 14.32 -12.03
C ARG A 283 10.56 15.21 -11.00
N VAL A 284 10.66 14.72 -9.77
CA VAL A 284 11.37 15.41 -8.70
C VAL A 284 12.81 14.93 -8.70
N GLY A 285 13.73 15.86 -8.95
CA GLY A 285 15.15 15.59 -8.81
C GLY A 285 15.46 15.26 -7.36
N ILE A 286 15.88 14.03 -7.10
CA ILE A 286 16.46 13.64 -5.82
C ILE A 286 17.92 14.06 -5.91
N SER A 287 18.30 15.16 -5.25
CA SER A 287 19.71 15.51 -5.14
C SER A 287 20.39 14.45 -4.29
N ASN A 288 21.27 13.64 -4.90
CA ASN A 288 22.14 12.69 -4.19
C ASN A 288 23.24 13.44 -3.41
N THR A 289 22.86 14.42 -2.59
CA THR A 289 23.77 15.05 -1.64
C THR A 289 23.92 14.14 -0.43
N ARG A 290 24.86 13.20 -0.61
CA ARG A 290 25.72 12.45 0.34
C ARG A 290 25.07 11.88 1.59
#